data_AF-A0A7H8INW8-F1
#
_entry.id   AF-A0A7H8INW8-F1
#
_cell.length_a   1.000
_cell.length_b   1.000
_cell.length_c   1.000
_cell.angle_alpha   90.00
_cell.angle_beta   90.00
_cell.angle_gamma   90.00
#
_symmetry.space_group_name_H-M   'P 1'
#
loop_
_entity.id
_entity.type
_entity.pdbx_description
1 polymer ?
#
loop_
_entity_poly.entity_id
_entity_poly.type
_entity_poly.pdbx_seq_one_letter_code
_entity_poly.pdbx_strand_id
1 'polypeptide(L)' 'MAREELIRLTGKFDGPNCDDDDCPNLYRTASGSIVVQGDVSTAFQPPKGEALVEIPEAVLREAVRALGW' A
#
# COMPACT_ATOMS: atom_id res chain seq x y z
N MET A 1 14.16 11.95 12.32
CA MET A 1 13.28 12.43 11.23
C MET A 1 11.86 12.17 11.71
N ALA A 2 11.02 13.20 11.76
CA ALA A 2 9.64 13.04 12.24
C ALA A 2 8.97 11.97 11.39
N ARG A 3 8.50 10.89 12.01
CA ARG A 3 7.60 9.94 11.34
C ARG A 3 6.44 10.80 10.84
N GLU A 4 6.27 10.90 9.53
CA GLU A 4 5.00 11.36 8.97
C GLU A 4 3.87 10.61 9.68
N GLU A 5 2.77 11.29 9.98
CA GLU A 5 1.57 10.68 10.56
C GLU A 5 0.91 9.78 9.52
N LEU A 6 1.52 8.63 9.28
CA LEU A 6 1.06 7.62 8.34
C LEU A 6 -0.01 6.78 9.03
N ILE A 7 -1.25 6.90 8.56
CA ILE A 7 -2.35 6.07 9.03
C ILE A 7 -2.34 4.77 8.23
N ARG A 8 -2.00 3.63 8.86
CA ARG A 8 -2.08 2.31 8.22
C ARG A 8 -3.54 1.99 7.93
N LEU A 9 -3.82 1.75 6.66
CA LEU A 9 -5.16 1.46 6.14
C LEU A 9 -5.47 -0.04 6.12
N THR A 10 -4.43 -0.88 6.11
CA THR A 10 -4.53 -2.34 6.20
C THR A 10 -4.28 -2.79 7.64
N GLY A 11 -4.88 -3.90 8.10
CA GLY A 11 -4.58 -4.46 9.44
C GLY A 11 -5.73 -4.65 10.43
N LYS A 12 -6.96 -4.29 10.08
CA LYS A 12 -8.17 -4.69 10.84
C LYS A 12 -9.36 -4.81 9.90
N PHE A 13 -9.47 -5.94 9.21
CA PHE A 13 -10.70 -6.29 8.52
C PHE A 13 -10.88 -7.80 8.61
N ASP A 14 -11.99 -8.23 9.21
CA ASP A 14 -12.47 -9.63 9.24
C ASP A 14 -12.89 -10.07 7.81
N GLY A 15 -11.96 -10.04 6.86
CA GLY A 15 -12.21 -10.35 5.46
C GLY A 15 -11.13 -11.27 4.90
N PRO A 16 -11.50 -12.26 4.06
CA PRO A 16 -10.86 -13.58 3.94
C PRO A 16 -9.45 -13.62 3.31
N ASN A 17 -8.87 -12.47 2.98
CA ASN A 17 -7.56 -12.35 2.31
C ASN A 17 -6.64 -11.26 2.91
N CYS A 18 -7.06 -10.56 3.99
CA CYS A 18 -6.27 -9.53 4.68
C CYS A 18 -6.33 -9.69 6.22
N ASP A 19 -6.26 -10.93 6.67
CA ASP A 19 -6.55 -11.37 8.03
C ASP A 19 -5.25 -11.54 8.84
N ASP A 20 -4.15 -11.91 8.17
CA ASP A 20 -2.93 -12.43 8.79
C ASP A 20 -1.64 -11.71 8.29
N ASP A 21 -1.67 -10.37 8.17
CA ASP A 21 -0.51 -9.56 7.71
C ASP A 21 -0.02 -9.83 6.26
N ASP A 22 -0.75 -10.62 5.48
CA ASP A 22 -0.44 -10.93 4.08
C ASP A 22 -0.71 -9.77 3.10
N CYS A 23 -1.16 -8.62 3.61
CA CYS A 23 -1.47 -7.43 2.81
C CYS A 23 -0.35 -6.38 2.85
N PRO A 24 0.02 -5.75 1.71
CA PRO A 24 0.96 -4.66 1.69
C PRO A 24 0.41 -3.54 2.56
N ASN A 25 1.32 -2.90 3.27
CA ASN A 25 0.97 -1.78 4.11
C ASN A 25 0.66 -0.59 3.23
N LEU A 26 -0.61 -0.18 3.26
CA LEU A 26 -1.05 1.07 2.69
C LEU A 26 -1.14 2.10 3.78
N TYR A 27 -0.61 3.29 3.51
CA TYR A 27 -0.68 4.40 4.42
C TYR A 27 -1.30 5.60 3.73
N ARG A 28 -2.20 6.30 4.44
CA ARG A 28 -2.65 7.62 4.01
C ARG A 28 -1.73 8.67 4.63
N THR A 29 -1.22 9.56 3.81
CA THR A 29 -0.45 10.73 4.26
C THR A 29 -1.39 11.86 4.67
N ALA A 30 -0.86 12.85 5.41
CA ALA A 30 -1.61 14.05 5.78
C ALA A 30 -2.08 14.87 4.56
N SER A 31 -1.40 14.77 3.41
CA SER A 31 -1.78 15.45 2.17
C SER A 31 -2.83 14.69 1.36
N GLY A 32 -3.28 13.52 1.84
CA GLY A 32 -4.29 12.69 1.18
C GLY A 32 -3.74 11.75 0.12
N SER A 33 -2.42 11.71 -0.09
CA SER A 33 -1.78 10.70 -0.94
C SER A 33 -1.71 9.33 -0.24
N ILE A 34 -1.48 8.29 -1.04
CA ILE A 34 -1.33 6.91 -0.55
C ILE A 34 0.12 6.47 -0.73
N VAL A 35 0.73 5.95 0.33
CA VAL A 35 2.02 5.26 0.28
C VAL A 35 1.75 3.76 0.29
N VAL A 36 2.41 3.04 -0.61
CA VAL A 36 2.25 1.60 -0.80
C VAL A 36 3.57 0.91 -0.49
N GLN A 37 3.54 -0.09 0.40
CA GLN A 37 4.68 -0.98 0.62
C GLN A 37 4.69 -2.12 -0.40
N GLY A 38 5.84 -2.42 -0.97
CA GLY A 38 6.06 -3.57 -1.86
C GLY A 38 7.53 -3.64 -2.31
N ASP A 39 7.82 -4.54 -3.25
CA ASP A 39 9.18 -4.75 -3.75
C ASP A 39 9.51 -3.76 -4.87
N VAL A 40 10.72 -3.21 -4.87
CA VAL A 40 11.15 -2.30 -5.95
C VAL A 40 11.37 -3.11 -7.22
N SER A 41 10.62 -2.77 -8.28
CA SER A 41 10.73 -3.41 -9.58
C SER A 41 11.75 -2.71 -10.47
N THR A 42 12.45 -3.50 -11.28
CA THR A 42 13.35 -3.02 -12.33
C THR A 42 12.75 -3.21 -13.73
N ALA A 43 11.43 -3.40 -13.84
CA ALA A 43 10.75 -3.64 -15.11
C ALA A 43 11.00 -2.54 -16.15
N PHE A 44 11.11 -1.29 -15.70
CA PHE A 44 11.60 -0.16 -16.50
C PHE A 44 12.16 0.95 -15.61
N GLN A 45 12.82 1.94 -16.23
CA GLN A 45 13.36 3.09 -15.52
C GLN A 45 12.27 4.18 -15.36
N PRO A 46 11.83 4.51 -14.14
CA PRO A 46 10.90 5.60 -13.92
C PRO A 46 11.61 6.97 -13.96
N PRO A 47 10.84 8.07 -14.08
CA PRO A 47 11.34 9.44 -13.92
C PRO A 47 12.09 9.67 -12.60
N LYS A 48 12.87 10.75 -12.55
CA LYS A 48 13.65 11.09 -11.36
C LYS A 48 12.74 11.35 -10.16
N GLY A 49 12.96 10.60 -9.09
CA GLY A 49 12.22 10.72 -7.83
C GLY A 49 11.05 9.73 -7.70
N GLU A 50 10.81 8.89 -8.71
CA GLU A 50 9.80 7.85 -8.69
C GLU A 50 10.44 6.46 -8.52
N ALA A 51 9.66 5.50 -8.01
CA ALA A 51 10.03 4.10 -7.89
C ALA A 51 8.89 3.23 -8.42
N LEU A 52 9.23 2.15 -9.12
CA LEU A 52 8.26 1.11 -9.44
C LEU A 52 8.18 0.15 -8.27
N VAL A 53 6.97 -0.15 -7.82
CA VAL A 53 6.73 -1.06 -6.70
C VAL A 53 5.79 -2.16 -7.18
N GLU A 54 6.21 -3.40 -6.99
CA GLU A 54 5.40 -4.58 -7.25
C GLU A 54 4.62 -4.99 -6.00
N ILE A 55 3.32 -5.20 -6.21
CA ILE A 55 2.40 -5.74 -5.22
C ILE A 55 1.53 -6.79 -5.92
N PRO A 56 1.19 -7.90 -5.25
CA PRO A 56 0.27 -8.88 -5.84
C PRO A 56 -1.10 -8.25 -6.12
N GLU A 57 -1.66 -8.51 -7.32
CA GLU A 57 -2.92 -7.90 -7.78
C GLU A 57 -4.09 -8.14 -6.82
N ALA A 58 -4.27 -9.40 -6.38
CA ALA A 58 -5.33 -9.78 -5.44
C ALA A 58 -5.30 -8.89 -4.20
N VAL A 59 -4.11 -8.53 -3.77
CA VAL A 59 -3.92 -7.81 -2.54
C VAL A 59 -4.18 -6.30 -2.71
N LEU A 60 -3.81 -5.73 -3.86
CA LEU A 60 -4.24 -4.37 -4.21
C LEU A 60 -5.78 -4.26 -4.28
N ARG A 61 -6.46 -5.27 -4.83
CA ARG A 61 -7.93 -5.29 -4.92
C ARG A 61 -8.57 -5.30 -3.54
N GLU A 62 -8.07 -6.13 -2.63
CA GLU A 62 -8.58 -6.20 -1.26
C GLU A 62 -8.34 -4.91 -0.48
N ALA A 63 -7.17 -4.30 -0.66
CA ALA A 63 -6.87 -2.99 -0.12
C ALA A 63 -7.85 -1.89 -0.58
N VAL A 64 -8.14 -1.83 -1.88
CA VAL A 64 -9.12 -0.89 -2.45
C VAL A 64 -10.52 -1.16 -1.87
N ARG A 65 -10.93 -2.43 -1.79
CA ARG A 65 -12.20 -2.85 -1.16
C ARG A 65 -12.28 -2.42 0.30
N ALA A 66 -11.22 -2.61 1.09
CA ALA A 66 -11.16 -2.23 2.50
C ALA A 66 -11.30 -0.72 2.72
N LEU A 67 -10.89 0.08 1.73
CA LEU A 67 -11.06 1.54 1.73
C LEU A 67 -12.46 2.00 1.30
N GLY A 68 -13.34 1.09 0.87
CA GLY A 68 -14.70 1.40 0.44
C GLY A 68 -14.78 2.13 -0.91
N TRP A 69 -13.80 1.90 -1.79
CA TRP A 69 -13.76 2.46 -3.15
C TRP A 69 -14.45 1.55 -4.18
#